data_AF-A0A0F8W8F8-F1
#
_entry.id   AF-A0A0F8W8F8-F1
#
_cell.length_a   1.000
_cell.length_b   1.000
_cell.length_c   1.000
_cell.angle_alpha   90.00
_cell.angle_beta   90.00
_cell.angle_gamma   90.00
#
_symmetry.space_group_name_H-M   'P 1'
#
loop_
_entity.id
_entity.type
_entity.pdbx_description
1 polymer ?
#
loop_
_entity_poly.entity_id
_entity_poly.type
_entity_poly.pdbx_seq_one_letter_code
_entity_poly.pdbx_strand_id
1 'polypeptide(L)' 'MTKSQVQALKSLSLTKWECAYGLQQSLSTLFSLENRGFALCKGRGEPGAFSNPRMCLDFRLTATGYAALKEIEHD' A
#
# COMPACT_ATOMS: atom_id res chain seq x y z
N MET A 1 -10.26 -5.78 -8.41
CA MET A 1 -9.07 -4.91 -8.37
C MET A 1 -8.59 -4.64 -9.79
N THR A 2 -7.93 -3.52 -10.06
CA THR A 2 -7.25 -3.30 -11.35
C THR A 2 -5.90 -4.03 -11.39
N LYS A 3 -5.32 -4.25 -12.58
CA LYS A 3 -3.98 -4.87 -12.71
C LYS A 3 -2.91 -4.16 -11.88
N SER A 4 -2.92 -2.82 -11.89
CA SER A 4 -2.00 -2.00 -11.10
C SER A 4 -2.22 -2.16 -9.59
N GLN A 5 -3.47 -2.30 -9.13
CA GLN A 5 -3.76 -2.57 -7.71
C GLN A 5 -3.26 -3.95 -7.28
N VAL A 6 -3.42 -4.97 -8.12
CA VAL A 6 -2.90 -6.31 -7.83
C VAL A 6 -1.37 -6.29 -7.79
N GLN A 7 -0.72 -5.60 -8.73
CA GLN A 7 0.73 -5.46 -8.74
C GLN A 7 1.24 -4.72 -7.49
N ALA A 8 0.60 -3.61 -7.12
CA ALA A 8 0.93 -2.88 -5.89
C ALA A 8 0.73 -3.75 -4.64
N LEU A 9 -0.33 -4.55 -4.61
CA LEU A 9 -0.60 -5.48 -3.51
C LEU A 9 0.48 -6.57 -3.41
N LYS A 10 0.96 -7.08 -4.55
CA LYS A 10 2.08 -8.05 -4.62
C LYS A 10 3.40 -7.46 -4.13
N SER A 11 3.63 -6.17 -4.38
CA SER A 11 4.85 -5.49 -3.92
C SER A 11 4.87 -5.24 -2.41
N LEU A 12 3.72 -5.21 -1.73
CA LEU A 12 3.64 -4.92 -0.30
C LEU A 12 3.98 -6.14 0.56
N SER A 13 4.71 -5.90 1.65
CA SER A 13 5.05 -6.92 2.65
C SER A 13 4.08 -6.93 3.82
N LEU A 14 3.88 -8.10 4.47
CA LEU A 14 3.17 -8.20 5.76
C LEU A 14 4.00 -7.70 6.94
N THR A 15 5.32 -7.79 6.85
CA THR A 15 6.23 -7.54 7.99
C THR A 15 7.00 -6.23 7.85
N LYS A 16 7.20 -5.74 6.62
CA LYS A 16 7.98 -4.54 6.34
C LYS A 16 7.09 -3.37 5.95
N TRP A 17 7.46 -2.19 6.44
CA TRP A 17 6.92 -0.91 6.00
C TRP A 17 7.81 -0.39 4.88
N GLU A 18 7.21 -0.02 3.75
CA GLU A 18 7.95 0.45 2.58
C GLU A 18 7.28 1.68 1.97
N CYS A 19 8.08 2.66 1.59
CA CYS A 19 7.56 3.88 0.98
C CYS A 19 7.15 3.63 -0.48
N ALA A 20 6.28 4.48 -1.00
CA ALA A 20 5.79 4.39 -2.39
C ALA A 20 6.93 4.35 -3.43
N TYR A 21 8.03 5.07 -3.15
CA TYR A 21 9.21 5.07 -4.01
C TYR A 21 9.91 3.71 -4.04
N GLY A 22 10.12 3.08 -2.88
CA GLY A 22 10.71 1.74 -2.79
C GLY A 22 9.86 0.66 -3.46
N LEU A 23 8.53 0.79 -3.37
CA LEU A 23 7.57 -0.11 -4.00
C LEU A 23 7.42 0.11 -5.52
N GLN A 24 7.94 1.24 -6.03
CA GLN A 24 7.70 1.73 -7.39
C GLN A 24 6.20 1.80 -7.76
N GLN A 25 5.36 2.21 -6.81
CA GLN A 25 3.91 2.34 -6.99
C GLN A 25 3.44 3.78 -6.82
N SER A 26 2.33 4.14 -7.50
CA SER A 26 1.72 5.46 -7.30
C SER A 26 1.03 5.56 -5.94
N LEU A 27 1.12 6.72 -5.30
CA LEU A 27 0.40 7.00 -4.06
C LEU A 27 -1.11 6.81 -4.21
N SER A 28 -1.68 7.18 -5.37
CA SER A 28 -3.10 6.96 -5.68
C SER A 28 -3.50 5.48 -5.62
N THR A 29 -2.64 4.59 -6.09
CA THR A 29 -2.90 3.14 -6.07
C THR A 29 -2.80 2.60 -4.65
N LEU A 30 -1.75 2.99 -3.92
CA LEU A 30 -1.54 2.57 -2.53
C LEU A 30 -2.65 3.05 -1.60
N PHE A 31 -3.10 4.30 -1.73
CA PHE A 31 -4.27 4.81 -0.99
C PHE A 31 -5.57 4.12 -1.39
N SER A 32 -5.72 3.73 -2.66
CA SER A 32 -6.88 2.95 -3.08
C SER A 32 -6.91 1.57 -2.41
N LEU A 33 -5.75 0.95 -2.18
CA LEU A 33 -5.63 -0.30 -1.42
C LEU A 33 -5.89 -0.10 0.07
N GLU A 34 -5.36 0.98 0.64
CA GLU A 34 -5.59 1.35 2.04
C GLU A 34 -7.07 1.61 2.33
N ASN A 35 -7.74 2.42 1.50
CA ASN A 35 -9.17 2.73 1.66
C ASN A 35 -10.05 1.48 1.56
N ARG A 36 -9.56 0.41 0.91
CA ARG A 36 -10.23 -0.90 0.81
C ARG A 36 -9.86 -1.86 1.95
N GLY A 37 -9.00 -1.46 2.88
CA GLY A 37 -8.54 -2.28 3.99
C GLY A 37 -7.48 -3.33 3.64
N PHE A 38 -6.89 -3.26 2.43
CA PHE A 38 -5.87 -4.22 1.98
C PHE A 38 -4.44 -3.79 2.34
N ALA A 39 -4.24 -2.51 2.63
CA ALA A 39 -2.98 -1.96 3.08
C ALA A 39 -3.19 -1.02 4.27
N LEU A 40 -2.11 -0.75 5.00
CA LEU A 40 -2.03 0.30 6.01
C LEU A 40 -1.09 1.38 5.50
N CYS A 41 -1.37 2.64 5.81
CA CYS A 41 -0.45 3.76 5.60
C CYS A 41 -0.01 4.35 6.94
N LYS A 42 1.30 4.61 7.07
CA LYS A 42 1.90 5.35 8.18
C LYS A 42 2.25 6.76 7.70
N GLY A 43 1.96 7.76 8.53
CA GLY A 43 2.28 9.17 8.24
C GLY A 43 1.16 9.95 7.55
N ARG A 44 0.09 9.29 7.07
CA ARG A 44 -1.04 9.96 6.41
C ARG A 44 -1.79 10.95 7.31
N GLY A 45 -1.86 10.67 8.61
CA GLY A 45 -2.53 11.50 9.62
C GLY A 45 -1.67 12.64 10.18
N GLU A 46 -0.40 12.72 9.80
CA GLU A 46 0.52 13.72 10.34
C GLU A 46 0.33 15.08 9.62
N PRO A 47 0.45 16.21 10.33
CA PRO A 47 0.36 17.53 9.72
C PRO A 47 1.47 17.70 8.66
N GLY A 48 1.06 18.03 7.42
CA GLY A 48 1.98 18.18 6.30
C GLY A 48 2.30 16.89 5.54
N ALA A 49 1.57 15.80 5.75
CA ALA A 49 1.71 14.51 5.03
C ALA A 49 1.84 14.61 3.51
N PHE A 50 1.19 15.62 2.91
CA PHE A 50 1.18 15.81 1.46
C PHE A 50 2.06 16.97 0.99
N SER A 51 2.65 17.73 1.91
CA SER A 51 3.30 19.02 1.63
C SER A 51 4.76 19.03 2.07
N ASN A 52 5.15 18.15 2.99
CA ASN A 52 6.48 18.08 3.54
C ASN A 52 7.31 17.02 2.81
N PRO A 53 8.34 17.40 2.02
CA PRO A 53 9.17 16.45 1.27
C PRO A 53 10.01 15.53 2.16
N ARG A 54 10.14 15.83 3.46
CA ARG A 54 10.81 14.95 4.44
C ARG A 54 9.90 13.91 5.04
N MET A 55 8.58 13.99 4.80
CA MET A 55 7.62 13.06 5.36
C MET A 55 7.49 11.85 4.44
N CYS A 56 7.89 10.68 4.94
CA CYS A 56 7.72 9.42 4.22
C CYS A 56 6.36 8.81 4.56
N LEU A 57 5.58 8.52 3.51
CA LEU A 57 4.39 7.70 3.61
C LEU A 57 4.78 6.25 3.37
N ASP A 58 4.79 5.47 4.44
CA ASP A 58 5.12 4.05 4.38
C ASP A 58 3.86 3.21 4.36
N PHE A 59 3.90 2.14 3.57
CA PHE A 59 2.79 1.24 3.36
C PHE A 59 3.17 -0.19 3.75
N ARG A 60 2.18 -0.94 4.21
CA ARG A 60 2.31 -2.35 4.56
C ARG A 60 1.04 -3.10 4.21
N LEU A 61 1.16 -4.38 3.89
CA LEU A 61 0.03 -5.26 3.64
C LEU A 61 -0.74 -5.54 4.95
N THR A 62 -2.07 -5.63 4.88
CA THR A 62 -2.90 -6.16 5.98
C THR A 62 -3.08 -7.67 5.85
N ALA A 63 -3.54 -8.34 6.91
CA ALA A 63 -3.96 -9.74 6.82
C ALA A 63 -5.06 -9.93 5.75
N THR A 64 -6.01 -8.98 5.67
CA THR A 64 -7.06 -8.97 4.64
C THR A 64 -6.49 -8.81 3.24
N GLY A 65 -5.51 -7.92 3.04
CA GLY A 65 -4.83 -7.75 1.76
C GLY A 65 -4.05 -8.98 1.34
N TYR A 66 -3.43 -9.68 2.29
CA TYR A 66 -2.74 -10.94 2.04
C TYR A 66 -3.70 -12.07 1.64
N ALA A 67 -4.83 -12.21 2.34
CA ALA A 67 -5.85 -13.18 1.99
C ALA A 67 -6.39 -12.93 0.57
N ALA A 68 -6.75 -11.67 0.26
CA ALA A 68 -7.20 -11.27 -1.06
C ALA A 68 -6.15 -11.55 -2.14
N LEU A 69 -4.86 -11.34 -1.84
CA LEU A 69 -3.78 -11.67 -2.76
C LEU A 69 -3.72 -13.17 -3.06
N LYS A 70 -3.90 -14.02 -2.03
CA LYS A 70 -3.89 -15.48 -2.18
C LYS A 70 -5.05 -16.01 -3.00
N GLU A 71 -6.23 -15.43 -2.85
CA GLU A 71 -7.38 -15.77 -3.69
C GLU A 71 -7.11 -15.46 -5.17
N ILE A 72 -6.43 -14.34 -5.46
CA ILE A 72 -6.09 -13.94 -6.84
C ILE A 72 -4.97 -14.82 -7.44
N GLU A 73 -4.08 -15.40 -6.63
CA GLU A 73 -3.01 -16.29 -7.12
C GLU A 73 -3.48 -17.72 -7.44
N HIS A 74 -4.72 -18.08 -7.07
CA HIS A 74 -5.32 -19.39 -7.34
C HIS A 74 -6.35 -19.40 -8.48
N ASP A 75 -6.62 -18.25 -9.08
CA ASP A 75 -7.47 -18.05 -10.27
C ASP A 75 -6.63 -17.94 -11.55
#